data_AF-A0A6P0NG36-F1
#
_entry.id   AF-A0A6P0NG36-F1
#
_cell.length_a   1.000
_cell.length_b   1.000
_cell.length_c   1.000
_cell.angle_alpha   90.00
_cell.angle_beta   90.00
_cell.angle_gamma   90.00
#
_symmetry.space_group_name_H-M   'P 1'
#
loop_
_entity.id
_entity.type
_entity.pdbx_description
1 polymer ?
#
loop_
_entity_poly.entity_id
_entity_poly.type
_entity_poly.pdbx_seq_one_letter_code
_entity_poly.pdbx_strand_id
1 'polypeptide(L)' 'IAPASLEVFNGELRRSQLSQRLDKPQLILTANSLLSLTYRYSAKELPAILDDYLTELPGGEEWGR' A
#
# COMPACT_ATOMS: atom_id res chain seq x y z
N ILE A 1 6.53 -8.09 -9.32
CA ILE A 1 6.86 -7.73 -7.91
C ILE A 1 7.05 -6.23 -7.90
N ALA A 2 6.33 -5.49 -7.04
CA ALA A 2 6.46 -4.03 -6.97
C ALA A 2 7.91 -3.62 -6.63
N PRO A 3 8.42 -2.48 -7.13
CA PRO A 3 9.81 -2.06 -6.96
C PRO A 3 10.30 -2.11 -5.50
N ALA A 4 9.49 -1.61 -4.56
CA ALA A 4 9.82 -1.65 -3.13
C ALA A 4 9.98 -3.07 -2.57
N SER A 5 9.19 -4.03 -3.05
CA SER A 5 9.32 -5.45 -2.66
C SER A 5 10.60 -6.08 -3.23
N LEU A 6 11.06 -5.63 -4.40
CA LEU A 6 12.31 -6.05 -5.01
C LEU A 6 13.53 -5.50 -4.26
N GLU A 7 13.50 -4.23 -3.84
CA GLU A 7 14.55 -3.59 -3.04
C GLU A 7 14.74 -4.30 -1.68
N VAL A 8 13.66 -4.69 -1.02
CA VAL A 8 13.72 -5.46 0.22
C VAL A 8 14.24 -6.88 -0.04
N PHE A 9 13.78 -7.52 -1.12
CA PHE A 9 14.21 -8.87 -1.51
C PHE A 9 15.71 -8.92 -1.83
N ASN A 10 16.23 -7.91 -2.54
CA ASN A 10 17.64 -7.79 -2.90
C ASN A 10 18.51 -7.26 -1.74
N GLY A 11 17.92 -6.93 -0.59
CA GLY A 11 18.65 -6.43 0.58
C GLY A 11 19.11 -4.98 0.48
N GLU A 12 18.68 -4.25 -0.55
CA GLU A 12 18.93 -2.81 -0.74
C GLU A 12 18.22 -1.97 0.33
N LEU A 13 17.08 -2.47 0.83
CA LEU A 13 16.31 -1.83 1.89
C LEU A 13 16.07 -2.78 3.07
N ARG A 14 16.66 -2.48 4.23
CA ARG A 14 16.49 -3.30 5.45
C ARG A 14 15.22 -2.92 6.22
N ARG A 15 14.64 -3.90 6.93
CA ARG A 15 13.47 -3.70 7.81
C ARG A 15 13.65 -2.57 8.84
N SER A 16 14.86 -2.40 9.38
CA SER A 16 15.18 -1.34 10.33
C SER A 16 15.15 0.05 9.68
N GLN A 17 15.64 0.17 8.44
CA GLN A 17 15.62 1.43 7.67
C GLN A 17 14.19 1.80 7.27
N LEU A 18 13.38 0.81 6.86
CA LEU A 18 11.95 0.98 6.63
C LEU A 18 11.24 1.51 7.87
N SER A 19 11.51 0.90 9.03
CA SER A 19 10.88 1.28 10.30
C SER A 19 11.19 2.72 10.74
N GLN A 20 12.31 3.29 10.28
CA GLN A 20 12.70 4.68 10.55
C GLN A 20 12.07 5.69 9.58
N ARG A 21 11.70 5.23 8.37
CA ARG A 21 11.08 6.07 7.33
C ARG A 21 9.54 6.02 7.35
N LEU A 22 8.98 4.98 7.95
CA LEU A 22 7.54 4.78 8.03
C LEU A 22 6.89 5.69 9.08
N ASP A 23 5.89 6.44 8.63
CA ASP A 23 4.89 7.03 9.53
C ASP A 23 3.93 5.92 10.00
N LYS A 24 4.15 5.41 11.22
CA LYS A 24 3.36 4.30 11.78
C LYS A 24 1.88 4.67 12.00
N PRO A 25 1.53 5.84 12.58
CA PRO A 25 0.14 6.29 12.64
C PRO A 25 -0.54 6.30 11.28
N GLN A 26 0.10 6.89 10.26
CA GLN A 26 -0.47 6.93 8.92
C GLN A 26 -0.65 5.53 8.32
N LEU A 27 0.33 4.63 8.51
CA LEU A 27 0.25 3.24 8.06
C LEU A 27 -0.97 2.52 8.66
N ILE A 28 -1.21 2.69 9.96
CA ILE A 28 -2.35 2.08 10.66
C ILE A 28 -3.67 2.65 10.13
N LEU A 29 -3.75 3.96 9.90
CA LEU A 29 -4.94 4.59 9.31
C LEU A 29 -5.22 4.04 7.91
N THR A 30 -4.21 4.00 7.04
CA THR A 30 -4.34 3.44 5.70
C THR A 30 -4.78 1.97 5.75
N ALA A 31 -4.19 1.15 6.62
CA ALA A 31 -4.57 -0.26 6.76
C ALA A 31 -6.04 -0.43 7.20
N ASN A 32 -6.52 0.40 8.14
CA ASN A 32 -7.92 0.38 8.55
C ASN A 32 -8.86 0.82 7.41
N SER A 33 -8.49 1.84 6.65
CA SER A 33 -9.26 2.26 5.47
C SER A 33 -9.37 1.13 4.45
N LEU A 34 -8.26 0.46 4.12
CA LEU A 34 -8.25 -0.68 3.19
C LEU A 34 -9.11 -1.84 3.70
N LEU A 35 -9.02 -2.15 5.00
CA LEU A 35 -9.87 -3.17 5.61
C LEU A 35 -11.36 -2.79 5.53
N SER A 36 -11.70 -1.52 5.73
CA SER A 36 -13.08 -1.04 5.63
C SER A 36 -13.68 -1.23 4.23
N LEU A 37 -12.86 -1.14 3.17
CA LEU A 37 -13.31 -1.41 1.80
C LEU A 37 -13.80 -2.84 1.64
N THR A 38 -13.17 -3.81 2.31
CA THR A 38 -13.56 -5.24 2.24
C THR A 38 -14.91 -5.53 2.88
N TYR A 39 -15.35 -4.69 3.82
CA TYR A 39 -16.67 -4.78 4.43
C TYR A 39 -17.73 -3.99 3.66
N ARG A 40 -17.32 -2.98 2.88
CA ARG A 40 -18.22 -2.08 2.16
C ARG A 40 -18.54 -2.54 0.74
N TYR A 41 -17.60 -3.20 0.07
CA TYR A 41 -17.71 -3.57 -1.33
C TYR A 41 -17.74 -5.08 -1.54
N SER A 42 -18.47 -5.52 -2.55
CA SER A 42 -18.46 -6.93 -2.95
C SER A 42 -17.09 -7.33 -3.50
N ALA A 43 -16.78 -8.62 -3.47
CA ALA A 43 -15.54 -9.14 -4.06
C ALA A 43 -15.37 -8.82 -5.56
N LYS A 44 -16.47 -8.54 -6.27
CA LYS A 44 -16.45 -8.16 -7.69
C LYS A 44 -16.05 -6.70 -7.89
N GLU A 45 -16.49 -5.81 -7.01
CA GLU A 45 -16.25 -4.36 -7.10
C GLU A 45 -14.95 -3.94 -6.43
N LEU A 46 -14.54 -4.69 -5.41
CA LEU A 46 -13.38 -4.38 -4.58
C LEU A 46 -12.09 -4.15 -5.37
N PRO A 47 -11.74 -4.93 -6.41
CA PRO A 47 -10.49 -4.71 -7.15
C PRO A 47 -10.40 -3.31 -7.78
N ALA A 48 -11.46 -2.86 -8.47
CA ALA A 48 -11.46 -1.54 -9.12
C ALA A 48 -11.38 -0.40 -8.10
N ILE A 49 -12.13 -0.50 -7.00
CA ILE A 49 -12.10 0.51 -5.93
C ILE A 49 -10.74 0.53 -5.23
N LEU A 50 -10.13 -0.64 -5.05
CA LEU A 50 -8.83 -0.76 -4.42
C LEU A 50 -7.74 -0.14 -5.29
N ASP A 51 -7.77 -0.38 -6.61
CA ASP A 51 -6.82 0.23 -7.55
C ASP A 51 -6.90 1.76 -7.48
N ASP A 52 -8.10 2.34 -7.56
CA ASP A 52 -8.31 3.79 -7.41
C ASP A 52 -7.71 4.31 -6.10
N TYR A 53 -8.06 3.68 -4.96
CA TYR A 53 -7.57 4.10 -3.65
C TYR A 53 -6.05 4.00 -3.52
N LEU A 54 -5.43 2.96 -4.09
CA LEU A 54 -3.98 2.78 -4.05
C LEU A 54 -3.26 3.84 -4.87
N THR A 55 -3.83 4.28 -6.00
CA THR A 55 -3.23 5.38 -6.79
C THR A 55 -3.26 6.74 -6.09
N GLU A 56 -4.19 6.95 -5.15
CA GLU A 56 -4.28 8.18 -4.34
C GLU A 56 -3.30 8.21 -3.17
N LEU A 57 -2.65 7.08 -2.83
CA LEU A 57 -1.63 7.06 -1.79
C LEU A 57 -0.34 7.74 -2.26
N PRO A 58 0.46 8.31 -1.34
CA PRO A 58 1.76 8.89 -1.71
C PRO A 58 2.66 7.89 -2.45
N GLY A 59 3.04 8.21 -3.69
CA GLY A 59 3.82 7.33 -4.57
C GLY A 59 3.02 6.23 -5.27
N GLY A 60 1.70 6.22 -5.09
CA GLY A 60 0.75 5.33 -5.77
C GLY A 60 0.50 5.72 -7.22
N GLU A 61 0.81 6.96 -7.63
CA GLU A 61 0.66 7.41 -9.01
C GLU A 61 1.51 6.57 -9.99
N GLU A 62 2.63 6.02 -9.50
CA GLU A 62 3.51 5.13 -10.27
C GLU A 62 2.95 3.71 -10.44
N TRP A 63 1.87 3.35 -9.73
CA TRP A 63 1.24 2.02 -9.81
C TRP A 63 0.07 1.99 -10.81
N GLY A 64 -0.48 3.14 -11.18
CA GLY A 64 -1.53 3.27 -12.20
C GLY A 64 -1.01 3.32 -13.65
N ARG A 65 0.29 3.11 -13.88
CA ARG A 65 0.94 3.11 -15.20
C ARG A 65 1.05 1.72 -15.82
#